data_AF-F5YRN2-F1
#
_entry.id   AF-F5YRN2-F1
#
_cell.length_a   1.000
_cell.length_b   1.000
_cell.length_c   1.000
_cell.angle_alpha   90.00
_cell.angle_beta   90.00
_cell.angle_gamma   90.00
#
_symmetry.space_group_name_H-M   'P 1'
#
loop_
_entity.id
_entity.type
_entity.pdbx_description
1 polymer ?
#
loop_
_entity_poly.entity_id
_entity_poly.type
_entity_poly.pdbx_seq_one_letter_code
_entity_poly.pdbx_strand_id
1 'polypeptide(L)'
;MTATAEYATTGPDGTRLSPGLWLTAVVELGVAVAVGAVLLRGNADTAVLHHPQMPDVHHGPVQPHWTAGFFVSAAVAAALMLGWTIVRRRALALGAAGGLIAVVAAEPVRTLALQSHLIAMVILEVVLVAAPLLIVSGVRGRTDQRTRRSSAWMAGVIAAVLANSAFLIVLHVPAIHGRAAALTAVPGWLIMAAVVTGVGYWSAILLTTGRAPLALRRAALTIGQEVAAILGLAALIVPATHTHQVNPLGLSAATDQRLGGALMLITCAAVTLPLIKHLAK
;
A
#
# COMPACT_ATOMS: atom_id res chain seq x y z
N MET A 1 39.54 -47.28 8.55
CA MET A 1 39.07 -46.25 7.59
C MET A 1 37.71 -45.78 8.07
N THR A 2 37.68 -44.53 8.51
CA THR A 2 36.68 -43.90 9.38
C THR A 2 35.46 -43.43 8.62
N ALA A 3 34.29 -43.93 9.00
CA ALA A 3 32.99 -43.38 8.64
C ALA A 3 32.71 -42.15 9.53
N THR A 4 32.73 -40.95 8.95
CA THR A 4 32.24 -39.74 9.62
C THR A 4 30.73 -39.67 9.47
N ALA A 5 30.04 -40.06 10.53
CA ALA A 5 28.64 -39.78 10.75
C ALA A 5 28.47 -38.27 10.99
N GLU A 6 27.93 -37.56 10.02
CA GLU A 6 27.54 -36.17 10.18
C GLU A 6 26.18 -36.15 10.91
N TYR A 7 26.24 -35.81 12.20
CA TYR A 7 25.09 -35.54 13.05
C TYR A 7 24.29 -34.35 12.48
N ALA A 8 23.29 -34.62 11.66
CA ALA A 8 22.23 -33.67 11.37
C ALA A 8 21.26 -33.67 12.55
N THR A 9 21.44 -32.71 13.45
CA THR A 9 20.49 -32.40 14.53
C THR A 9 19.15 -31.99 13.93
N THR A 10 18.18 -32.88 14.03
CA THR A 10 16.77 -32.66 13.69
C THR A 10 16.11 -31.79 14.77
N GLY A 11 16.09 -30.48 14.55
CA GLY A 11 15.19 -29.57 15.24
C GLY A 11 13.83 -29.50 14.52
N PRO A 12 12.69 -29.49 15.25
CA PRO A 12 11.37 -29.35 14.64
C PRO A 12 11.11 -27.89 14.25
N ASP A 13 10.48 -27.69 13.09
CA ASP A 13 9.83 -26.45 12.66
C ASP A 13 10.67 -25.17 12.57
N GLY A 14 11.62 -25.16 11.62
CA GLY A 14 12.19 -23.92 11.09
C GLY A 14 12.30 -23.99 9.57
N THR A 15 11.34 -23.39 8.85
CA THR A 15 11.47 -23.17 7.41
C THR A 15 12.69 -22.28 7.16
N ARG A 16 13.83 -22.89 6.85
CA ARG A 16 15.03 -22.15 6.43
C ARG A 16 14.72 -21.42 5.13
N LEU A 17 14.68 -20.09 5.18
CA LEU A 17 14.62 -19.23 4.00
C LEU A 17 15.82 -19.55 3.11
N SER A 18 15.57 -19.91 1.85
CA SER A 18 16.64 -20.32 0.93
C SER A 18 17.64 -19.17 0.74
N PRO A 19 18.97 -19.42 0.73
CA PRO A 19 20.00 -18.38 0.60
C PRO A 19 19.82 -17.44 -0.60
N GLY A 20 19.25 -17.93 -1.70
CA GLY A 20 18.94 -17.11 -2.88
C GLY A 20 17.84 -16.07 -2.67
N LEU A 21 16.95 -16.27 -1.69
CA LEU A 21 15.86 -15.34 -1.33
C LEU A 21 16.40 -14.19 -0.48
N TRP A 22 17.40 -14.46 0.35
CA TRP A 22 18.18 -13.42 1.03
C TRP A 22 18.99 -12.58 0.05
N LEU A 23 19.62 -13.23 -0.94
CA LEU A 23 20.44 -12.52 -1.92
C LEU A 23 19.58 -11.62 -2.84
N THR A 24 18.39 -12.08 -3.22
CA THR A 24 17.44 -11.26 -4.01
C THR A 24 16.86 -10.11 -3.18
N ALA A 25 16.49 -10.33 -1.92
CA ALA A 25 16.05 -9.25 -1.03
C ALA A 25 17.16 -8.21 -0.77
N VAL A 26 18.42 -8.62 -0.63
CA VAL A 26 19.57 -7.72 -0.46
C VAL A 26 19.88 -6.94 -1.75
N VAL A 27 19.79 -7.59 -2.92
CA VAL A 27 19.94 -6.92 -4.22
C VAL A 27 18.80 -5.93 -4.46
N GLU A 28 17.57 -6.28 -4.10
CA GLU A 28 16.39 -5.43 -4.26
C GLU A 28 16.40 -4.24 -3.29
N LEU A 29 16.85 -4.45 -2.05
CA LEU A 29 17.14 -3.38 -1.09
C LEU A 29 18.28 -2.47 -1.58
N GLY A 30 19.33 -3.05 -2.17
CA GLY A 30 20.44 -2.31 -2.78
C GLY A 30 20.01 -1.46 -3.97
N VAL A 31 19.13 -1.98 -4.85
CA VAL A 31 18.55 -1.23 -5.98
C VAL A 31 17.62 -0.14 -5.47
N ALA A 32 16.78 -0.39 -4.48
CA ALA A 32 15.91 0.61 -3.87
C ALA A 32 16.71 1.74 -3.21
N VAL A 33 17.81 1.41 -2.51
CA VAL A 33 18.74 2.39 -1.93
C VAL A 33 19.50 3.15 -3.03
N ALA A 34 19.92 2.50 -4.12
CA ALA A 34 20.61 3.15 -5.23
C ALA A 34 19.68 4.10 -6.01
N VAL A 35 18.44 3.68 -6.30
CA VAL A 35 17.41 4.53 -6.93
C VAL A 35 17.05 5.68 -5.99
N GLY A 36 16.88 5.42 -4.70
CA GLY A 36 16.68 6.46 -3.68
C GLY A 36 17.84 7.46 -3.62
N ALA A 37 19.09 6.99 -3.68
CA ALA A 37 20.29 7.82 -3.67
C ALA A 37 20.44 8.64 -4.96
N VAL A 38 20.08 8.09 -6.13
CA VAL A 38 20.07 8.81 -7.42
C VAL A 38 18.98 9.88 -7.43
N LEU A 39 17.79 9.60 -6.88
CA LEU A 39 16.72 10.59 -6.73
C LEU A 39 17.08 11.68 -5.70
N LEU A 40 17.79 11.34 -4.64
CA LEU A 40 18.31 12.30 -3.65
C LEU A 40 19.43 13.18 -4.23
N ARG A 41 20.35 12.62 -5.04
CA ARG A 41 21.39 13.40 -5.74
C ARG A 41 20.80 14.31 -6.83
N GLY A 42 19.82 13.82 -7.58
CA GLY A 42 19.11 14.63 -8.58
C GLY A 42 18.38 15.84 -7.99
N ASN A 43 17.94 15.76 -6.73
CA ASN A 43 17.33 16.88 -6.02
C ASN A 43 18.34 17.79 -5.30
N ALA A 44 19.56 17.31 -5.05
CA ALA A 44 20.64 18.11 -4.46
C ALA A 44 21.24 19.09 -5.48
N ASP A 45 21.33 18.71 -6.75
CA ASP A 45 21.87 19.56 -7.82
C ASP A 45 20.88 20.62 -8.34
N THR A 46 19.61 20.56 -7.94
CA THR A 46 18.59 21.58 -8.26
C THR A 46 18.24 22.51 -7.09
N ALA A 47 18.87 22.33 -5.92
CA ALA A 47 18.56 23.11 -4.72
C ALA A 47 19.49 24.32 -4.51
N VAL A 48 19.90 25.02 -5.59
CA VAL A 48 20.46 26.38 -5.50
C VAL A 48 20.03 27.20 -6.71
N LEU A 49 18.74 27.54 -6.77
CA LEU A 49 18.28 28.69 -7.56
C LEU A 49 17.41 29.56 -6.64
N HIS A 50 18.04 30.59 -6.10
CA HIS A 50 17.34 31.70 -5.47
C HIS A 50 16.38 32.31 -6.49
N HIS A 51 15.07 32.07 -6.30
CA HIS A 51 14.04 32.80 -7.02
C HIS A 51 13.43 33.89 -6.13
N PRO A 52 13.05 35.03 -6.73
CA PRO A 52 12.68 36.23 -6.00
C PRO A 52 11.36 36.02 -5.28
N GLN A 53 11.33 36.52 -4.06
CA GLN A 53 10.19 36.56 -3.15
C GLN A 53 9.02 37.31 -3.83
N MET A 54 8.10 36.56 -4.43
CA MET A 54 6.79 37.07 -4.82
C MET A 54 5.95 37.31 -3.55
N PRO A 55 4.99 38.26 -3.57
CA PRO A 55 4.15 38.53 -2.41
C PRO A 55 3.35 37.27 -2.07
N ASP A 56 3.48 36.83 -0.81
CA ASP A 56 2.69 35.74 -0.25
C ASP A 56 1.21 36.07 -0.37
N VAL A 57 0.56 35.57 -1.43
CA VAL A 57 -0.88 35.39 -1.43
C VAL A 57 -1.13 34.25 -0.46
N HIS A 58 -1.40 34.58 0.81
CA HIS A 58 -1.82 33.62 1.81
C HIS A 58 -3.14 32.96 1.35
N HIS A 59 -3.04 31.91 0.55
CA HIS A 59 -4.12 30.95 0.38
C HIS A 59 -4.22 30.22 1.71
N GLY A 60 -5.12 30.73 2.57
CA GLY A 60 -5.48 30.04 3.81
C GLY A 60 -5.87 28.59 3.53
N PRO A 61 -5.73 27.68 4.50
CA PRO A 61 -6.06 26.27 4.32
C PRO A 61 -7.49 26.14 3.77
N VAL A 62 -7.64 25.41 2.66
CA VAL A 62 -8.95 25.14 2.07
C VAL A 62 -9.77 24.37 3.10
N GLN A 63 -10.82 25.01 3.62
CA GLN A 63 -11.71 24.44 4.63
C GLN A 63 -12.62 23.39 3.96
N PRO A 64 -12.56 22.11 4.37
CA PRO A 64 -13.40 21.07 3.79
C PRO A 64 -14.88 21.30 4.12
N HIS A 65 -15.74 21.15 3.12
CA HIS A 65 -17.19 21.25 3.27
C HIS A 65 -17.73 19.90 3.76
N TRP A 66 -18.04 19.82 5.06
CA TRP A 66 -18.66 18.62 5.62
C TRP A 66 -20.17 18.64 5.38
N THR A 67 -20.73 17.50 4.99
CA THR A 67 -22.18 17.33 4.84
C THR A 67 -22.67 16.24 5.77
N ALA A 68 -23.92 16.32 6.23
CA ALA A 68 -24.53 15.24 6.99
C ALA A 68 -24.50 13.91 6.22
N GLY A 69 -24.62 13.96 4.89
CA GLY A 69 -24.50 12.80 4.01
C GLY A 69 -23.15 12.08 4.11
N PHE A 70 -22.05 12.80 4.32
CA PHE A 70 -20.74 12.20 4.56
C PHE A 70 -20.70 11.39 5.86
N PHE A 71 -21.20 11.95 6.96
CA PHE A 71 -21.20 11.25 8.24
C PHE A 71 -22.12 10.03 8.21
N VAL A 72 -23.26 10.13 7.53
CA VAL A 72 -24.16 8.98 7.31
C VAL A 72 -23.47 7.90 6.49
N SER A 73 -22.81 8.23 5.39
CA SER A 73 -22.12 7.22 4.56
C SER A 73 -20.96 6.57 5.31
N ALA A 74 -20.19 7.33 6.08
CA ALA A 74 -19.13 6.81 6.95
C ALA A 74 -19.67 5.87 8.03
N ALA A 75 -20.76 6.26 8.70
CA ALA A 75 -21.41 5.42 9.72
C ALA A 75 -21.96 4.12 9.11
N VAL A 76 -22.59 4.19 7.93
CA VAL A 76 -23.07 3.01 7.20
C VAL A 76 -21.90 2.10 6.79
N ALA A 77 -20.81 2.66 6.26
CA ALA A 77 -19.61 1.88 5.91
C ALA A 77 -19.04 1.14 7.14
N ALA A 78 -18.95 1.82 8.28
CA ALA A 78 -18.50 1.23 9.54
C ALA A 78 -19.46 0.13 10.04
N ALA A 79 -20.77 0.36 9.97
CA ALA A 79 -21.78 -0.63 10.35
C ALA A 79 -21.74 -1.88 9.46
N LEU A 80 -21.55 -1.71 8.15
CA LEU A 80 -21.38 -2.82 7.21
C LEU A 80 -20.09 -3.60 7.47
N MET A 81 -18.99 -2.89 7.78
CA MET A 81 -17.72 -3.52 8.13
C MET A 81 -17.85 -4.34 9.43
N LEU A 82 -18.46 -3.79 10.47
CA LEU A 82 -18.75 -4.50 11.71
C LEU A 82 -19.69 -5.69 11.49
N GLY A 83 -20.75 -5.50 10.71
CA GLY A 83 -21.65 -6.60 10.35
C GLY A 83 -20.91 -7.72 9.60
N TRP A 84 -19.97 -7.37 8.71
CA TRP A 84 -19.13 -8.34 8.03
C TRP A 84 -18.19 -9.07 8.98
N THR A 85 -17.56 -8.40 9.95
CA THR A 85 -16.64 -9.08 10.89
C THR A 85 -17.36 -10.12 11.75
N ILE A 86 -18.64 -9.90 12.05
CA ILE A 86 -19.50 -10.81 12.82
C ILE A 86 -20.06 -11.94 11.96
N VAL A 87 -20.79 -11.61 10.88
CA VAL A 87 -21.61 -12.59 10.14
C VAL A 87 -20.91 -13.12 8.88
N ARG A 88 -19.81 -12.48 8.46
CA ARG A 88 -18.97 -12.87 7.30
C ARG A 88 -19.74 -13.06 5.99
N ARG A 89 -20.84 -12.33 5.80
CA ARG A 89 -21.64 -12.36 4.56
C ARG A 89 -20.96 -11.57 3.44
N ARG A 90 -20.99 -12.12 2.22
CA ARG A 90 -20.41 -11.50 1.02
C ARG A 90 -20.98 -10.10 0.73
N ALA A 91 -22.30 -9.95 0.83
CA ALA A 91 -22.96 -8.66 0.60
C ALA A 91 -22.47 -7.57 1.56
N LEU A 92 -22.21 -7.93 2.83
CA LEU A 92 -21.66 -7.00 3.82
C LEU A 92 -20.21 -6.63 3.50
N ALA A 93 -19.40 -7.58 3.02
CA ALA A 93 -18.03 -7.32 2.58
C ALA A 93 -17.99 -6.33 1.41
N LEU A 94 -18.80 -6.57 0.38
CA LEU A 94 -18.88 -5.71 -0.80
C LEU A 94 -19.47 -4.35 -0.47
N GLY A 95 -20.50 -4.30 0.36
CA GLY A 95 -21.09 -3.06 0.86
C GLY A 95 -20.09 -2.23 1.68
N ALA A 96 -19.35 -2.87 2.59
CA ALA A 96 -18.29 -2.22 3.37
C ALA A 96 -17.17 -1.68 2.46
N ALA A 97 -16.72 -2.46 1.47
CA ALA A 97 -15.72 -1.99 0.51
C ALA A 97 -16.20 -0.78 -0.28
N GLY A 98 -17.42 -0.84 -0.83
CA GLY A 98 -18.03 0.28 -1.55
C GLY A 98 -18.19 1.52 -0.68
N GLY A 99 -18.62 1.34 0.57
CA GLY A 99 -18.73 2.43 1.55
C GLY A 99 -17.39 3.07 1.87
N LEU A 100 -16.34 2.27 2.12
CA LEU A 100 -14.99 2.79 2.35
C LEU A 100 -14.46 3.57 1.15
N ILE A 101 -14.62 3.04 -0.07
CA ILE A 101 -14.22 3.73 -1.31
C ILE A 101 -14.98 5.04 -1.46
N ALA A 102 -16.29 5.06 -1.21
CA ALA A 102 -17.10 6.27 -1.30
C ALA A 102 -16.66 7.35 -0.28
N VAL A 103 -16.33 6.95 0.95
CA VAL A 103 -15.85 7.86 2.00
C VAL A 103 -14.52 8.49 1.59
N VAL A 104 -13.54 7.71 1.13
CA VAL A 104 -12.22 8.26 0.74
C VAL A 104 -12.24 8.97 -0.61
N ALA A 105 -13.22 8.68 -1.47
CA ALA A 105 -13.45 9.39 -2.72
C ALA A 105 -14.20 10.72 -2.54
N ALA A 106 -14.74 10.98 -1.34
CA ALA A 106 -15.42 12.23 -1.04
C ALA A 106 -14.43 13.40 -1.09
N GLU A 107 -14.87 14.52 -1.67
CA GLU A 107 -14.10 15.75 -1.79
C GLU A 107 -13.42 16.21 -0.49
N PRO A 108 -14.10 16.31 0.68
CA PRO A 108 -13.45 16.79 1.91
C PRO A 108 -12.25 15.92 2.32
N VAL A 109 -12.34 14.60 2.12
CA VAL A 109 -11.26 13.66 2.45
C VAL A 109 -10.10 13.77 1.46
N ARG A 110 -10.41 13.95 0.17
CA ARG A 110 -9.41 14.15 -0.90
C ARG A 110 -8.69 15.49 -0.79
N THR A 111 -9.35 16.54 -0.29
CA THR A 111 -8.72 17.84 -0.02
C THR A 111 -7.79 17.74 1.19
N LEU A 112 -8.22 17.08 2.27
CA LEU A 112 -7.39 16.85 3.46
C LEU A 112 -6.13 16.03 3.15
N ALA A 113 -6.22 15.08 2.22
CA ALA A 113 -5.06 14.29 1.79
C ALA A 113 -3.96 15.09 1.08
N LEU A 114 -4.29 16.26 0.52
CA LEU A 114 -3.26 17.16 -0.02
C LEU A 114 -2.51 17.92 1.08
N GLN A 115 -3.12 18.04 2.27
CA GLN A 115 -2.60 18.82 3.39
C GLN A 115 -1.94 17.95 4.48
N SER A 116 -2.20 16.64 4.49
CA SER A 116 -1.64 15.67 5.42
C SER A 116 -1.23 14.38 4.69
N HIS A 117 0.05 14.04 4.80
CA HIS A 117 0.62 12.78 4.36
C HIS A 117 0.01 11.59 5.11
N LEU A 118 -0.25 11.73 6.41
CA LEU A 118 -0.95 10.68 7.18
C LEU A 118 -2.32 10.38 6.57
N ILE A 119 -3.12 11.41 6.27
CA ILE A 119 -4.44 11.23 5.64
C ILE A 119 -4.29 10.62 4.25
N ALA A 120 -3.30 11.04 3.46
CA ALA A 120 -3.01 10.43 2.16
C ALA A 120 -2.68 8.94 2.29
N MET A 121 -1.87 8.55 3.28
CA MET A 121 -1.55 7.15 3.57
C MET A 121 -2.78 6.35 4.02
N VAL A 122 -3.65 6.94 4.87
CA VAL A 122 -4.92 6.29 5.25
C VAL A 122 -5.78 6.01 4.02
N ILE A 123 -5.94 6.99 3.13
CA ILE A 123 -6.67 6.79 1.87
C ILE A 123 -6.04 5.66 1.08
N LEU A 124 -4.72 5.71 0.90
CA LEU A 124 -3.97 4.74 0.10
C LEU A 124 -4.15 3.31 0.63
N GLU A 125 -4.03 3.11 1.93
CA GLU A 125 -4.25 1.80 2.58
C GLU A 125 -5.70 1.33 2.45
N VAL A 126 -6.67 2.24 2.56
CA VAL A 126 -8.08 1.88 2.34
C VAL A 126 -8.29 1.37 0.91
N VAL A 127 -7.73 2.02 -0.10
CA VAL A 127 -8.01 1.71 -1.52
C VAL A 127 -7.10 0.66 -2.12
N LEU A 128 -5.88 0.47 -1.62
CA LEU A 128 -4.96 -0.58 -2.09
C LEU A 128 -5.04 -1.86 -1.27
N VAL A 129 -5.49 -1.80 -0.02
CA VAL A 129 -5.44 -2.94 0.90
C VAL A 129 -6.82 -3.29 1.43
N ALA A 130 -7.44 -2.43 2.25
CA ALA A 130 -8.65 -2.79 3.00
C ALA A 130 -9.86 -3.10 2.10
N ALA A 131 -10.24 -2.16 1.21
CA ALA A 131 -11.37 -2.34 0.31
C ALA A 131 -11.11 -3.47 -0.72
N PRO A 132 -9.94 -3.57 -1.36
CA PRO A 132 -9.61 -4.71 -2.20
C PRO A 132 -9.71 -6.07 -1.50
N LEU A 133 -9.19 -6.21 -0.29
CA LEU A 133 -9.29 -7.47 0.46
C LEU A 133 -10.75 -7.81 0.80
N LEU A 134 -11.57 -6.82 1.15
CA LEU A 134 -13.01 -6.99 1.34
C LEU A 134 -13.69 -7.46 0.05
N ILE A 135 -13.39 -6.83 -1.09
CA ILE A 135 -13.90 -7.24 -2.41
C ILE A 135 -13.52 -8.68 -2.71
N VAL A 136 -12.23 -9.02 -2.60
CA VAL A 136 -11.73 -10.36 -2.87
C VAL A 136 -12.36 -11.39 -1.93
N SER A 137 -12.55 -11.05 -0.65
CA SER A 137 -13.23 -11.92 0.32
C SER A 137 -14.70 -12.16 -0.03
N GLY A 138 -15.39 -11.14 -0.55
CA GLY A 138 -16.78 -11.20 -1.00
C GLY A 138 -16.93 -12.02 -2.28
N VAL A 139 -15.96 -11.95 -3.19
CA VAL A 139 -15.98 -12.66 -4.48
C VAL A 139 -15.50 -14.10 -4.37
N ARG A 140 -14.66 -14.45 -3.37
CA ARG A 140 -14.10 -15.80 -3.22
C ARG A 140 -15.20 -16.87 -3.13
N GLY A 141 -15.39 -17.57 -4.25
CA GLY A 141 -16.21 -18.77 -4.38
C GLY A 141 -15.57 -19.97 -3.69
N ARG A 142 -16.37 -20.95 -3.24
CA ARG A 142 -15.88 -22.32 -3.06
C ARG A 142 -15.62 -22.88 -4.46
N THR A 143 -14.50 -22.52 -5.06
CA THR A 143 -14.10 -23.08 -6.36
C THR A 143 -13.44 -24.43 -6.15
N ASP A 144 -14.04 -25.46 -6.75
CA ASP A 144 -13.53 -26.82 -6.78
C ASP A 144 -12.07 -26.87 -7.26
N GLN A 145 -11.23 -27.52 -6.45
CA GLN A 145 -9.77 -27.62 -6.62
C GLN A 145 -9.35 -28.62 -7.71
N ARG A 146 -9.82 -28.44 -8.95
CA ARG A 146 -9.25 -29.12 -10.12
C ARG A 146 -8.97 -28.11 -11.22
N THR A 147 -7.91 -27.33 -11.05
CA THR A 147 -7.41 -26.45 -12.11
C THR A 147 -5.95 -26.75 -12.38
N ARG A 148 -5.60 -26.90 -13.66
CA ARG A 148 -4.22 -27.14 -14.12
C ARG A 148 -3.42 -25.84 -14.03
N ARG A 149 -2.11 -25.95 -13.75
CA ARG A 149 -1.17 -24.81 -13.81
C ARG A 149 -1.21 -24.16 -15.19
N SER A 150 -1.11 -22.83 -15.24
CA SER A 150 -1.19 -22.07 -16.48
C SER A 150 -0.21 -20.89 -16.48
N SER A 151 0.55 -20.75 -17.57
CA SER A 151 1.52 -19.67 -17.77
C SER A 151 0.88 -18.29 -17.81
N ALA A 152 -0.32 -18.17 -18.42
CA ALA A 152 -1.06 -16.92 -18.46
C ALA A 152 -1.41 -16.40 -17.05
N TRP A 153 -1.82 -17.29 -16.15
CA TRP A 153 -2.10 -16.93 -14.76
C TRP A 153 -0.83 -16.55 -13.98
N MET A 154 0.31 -17.19 -14.26
CA MET A 154 1.60 -16.80 -13.67
C MET A 154 2.03 -15.41 -14.15
N ALA A 155 1.93 -15.13 -15.45
CA ALA A 155 2.22 -13.82 -16.01
C ALA A 155 1.30 -12.73 -15.43
N GLY A 156 0.01 -13.05 -15.24
CA GLY A 156 -0.94 -12.16 -14.58
C GLY A 156 -0.55 -11.82 -13.13
N VAL A 157 -0.04 -12.78 -12.36
CA VAL A 157 0.47 -12.53 -11.00
C VAL A 157 1.67 -11.59 -11.03
N ILE A 158 2.63 -11.83 -11.92
CA ILE A 158 3.82 -10.99 -12.06
C ILE A 158 3.42 -9.56 -12.45
N ALA A 159 2.56 -9.42 -13.46
CA ALA A 159 2.08 -8.12 -13.92
C ALA A 159 1.36 -7.34 -12.81
N ALA A 160 0.54 -8.00 -12.00
CA ALA A 160 -0.17 -7.37 -10.90
C ALA A 160 0.77 -6.88 -9.79
N VAL A 161 1.82 -7.63 -9.45
CA VAL A 161 2.85 -7.22 -8.49
C VAL A 161 3.61 -6.01 -9.02
N LEU A 162 4.09 -6.08 -10.27
CA LEU A 162 4.82 -4.98 -10.90
C LEU A 162 3.97 -3.71 -10.98
N ALA A 163 2.69 -3.83 -11.36
CA ALA A 163 1.77 -2.70 -11.40
C ALA A 163 1.57 -2.07 -10.01
N ASN A 164 1.36 -2.88 -8.98
CA ASN A 164 1.22 -2.40 -7.60
C ASN A 164 2.49 -1.70 -7.09
N SER A 165 3.66 -2.32 -7.29
CA SER A 165 4.94 -1.74 -6.88
C SER A 165 5.23 -0.44 -7.62
N ALA A 166 5.05 -0.41 -8.95
CA ALA A 166 5.23 0.79 -9.75
C ALA A 166 4.28 1.90 -9.31
N PHE A 167 3.00 1.59 -9.06
CA PHE A 167 2.02 2.56 -8.59
C PHE A 167 2.43 3.18 -7.26
N LEU A 168 2.84 2.37 -6.28
CA LEU A 168 3.35 2.85 -4.99
C LEU A 168 4.58 3.73 -5.13
N ILE A 169 5.57 3.31 -5.93
CA ILE A 169 6.80 4.07 -6.16
C ILE A 169 6.45 5.43 -6.78
N VAL A 170 5.67 5.44 -7.85
CA VAL A 170 5.26 6.65 -8.57
C VAL A 170 4.61 7.65 -7.62
N LEU A 171 3.67 7.20 -6.78
CA LEU A 171 2.98 8.08 -5.82
C LEU A 171 3.90 8.72 -4.77
N HIS A 172 5.06 8.14 -4.53
CA HIS A 172 6.04 8.64 -3.56
C HIS A 172 7.19 9.41 -4.22
N VAL A 173 7.20 9.58 -5.55
CA VAL A 173 8.22 10.37 -6.26
C VAL A 173 8.03 11.87 -5.94
N PRO A 174 9.09 12.60 -5.53
CA PRO A 174 9.02 14.02 -5.18
C PRO A 174 8.42 14.92 -6.26
N ALA A 175 8.66 14.61 -7.54
CA ALA A 175 8.09 15.33 -8.68
C ALA A 175 6.56 15.33 -8.73
N ILE A 176 5.91 14.30 -8.17
CA ILE A 176 4.44 14.23 -8.07
C ILE A 176 3.95 15.09 -6.90
N HIS A 177 4.68 15.12 -5.78
CA HIS A 177 4.38 16.02 -4.66
C HIS A 177 4.48 17.50 -5.09
N GLY A 178 5.43 17.86 -5.95
CA GLY A 178 5.52 19.22 -6.50
C GLY A 178 4.33 19.63 -7.37
N ARG A 179 3.68 18.69 -8.05
CA ARG A 179 2.44 18.94 -8.82
C ARG A 179 1.19 18.94 -7.95
N ALA A 180 1.23 18.31 -6.79
CA ALA A 180 0.11 18.27 -5.85
C ALA A 180 -0.21 19.66 -5.27
N ALA A 181 0.77 20.55 -5.17
CA ALA A 181 0.59 21.92 -4.73
C ALA A 181 -0.35 22.75 -5.63
N ALA A 182 -0.54 22.34 -6.89
CA ALA A 182 -1.45 23.00 -7.83
C ALA A 182 -2.88 22.43 -7.82
N LEU A 183 -3.16 21.40 -7.03
CA LEU A 183 -4.45 20.72 -6.99
C LEU A 183 -5.28 21.20 -5.79
N THR A 184 -6.60 21.26 -5.95
CA THR A 184 -7.56 21.57 -4.87
C THR A 184 -8.03 20.32 -4.11
N ALA A 185 -7.93 19.16 -4.76
CA ALA A 185 -8.18 17.84 -4.17
C ALA A 185 -7.40 16.77 -4.95
N VAL A 186 -7.02 15.68 -4.30
CA VAL A 186 -6.50 14.48 -4.99
C VAL A 186 -7.46 14.09 -6.10
N PRO A 187 -7.06 13.79 -7.35
CA PRO A 187 -8.03 13.50 -8.41
C PRO A 187 -8.80 12.20 -8.18
N GLY A 188 -10.11 12.19 -8.44
CA GLY A 188 -10.96 11.01 -8.23
C GLY A 188 -10.56 9.80 -9.08
N TRP A 189 -10.01 10.04 -10.28
CA TRP A 189 -9.49 8.96 -11.12
C TRP A 189 -8.31 8.23 -10.48
N LEU A 190 -7.51 8.90 -9.65
CA LEU A 190 -6.37 8.30 -8.96
C LEU A 190 -6.83 7.32 -7.88
N ILE A 191 -7.93 7.66 -7.18
CA ILE A 191 -8.61 6.76 -6.25
C ILE A 191 -9.06 5.50 -6.98
N MET A 192 -9.70 5.64 -8.14
CA MET A 192 -10.15 4.50 -8.94
C MET A 192 -8.98 3.65 -9.45
N ALA A 193 -7.91 4.28 -9.92
CA ALA A 193 -6.69 3.58 -10.36
C ALA A 193 -6.07 2.77 -9.21
N ALA A 194 -6.03 3.34 -8.00
CA ALA A 194 -5.56 2.64 -6.81
C ALA A 194 -6.45 1.44 -6.48
N VAL A 195 -7.78 1.61 -6.46
CA VAL A 195 -8.72 0.49 -6.23
C VAL A 195 -8.51 -0.64 -7.23
N VAL A 196 -8.42 -0.33 -8.53
CA VAL A 196 -8.20 -1.34 -9.58
C VAL A 196 -6.88 -2.07 -9.39
N THR A 197 -5.82 -1.32 -9.07
CA THR A 197 -4.48 -1.87 -8.82
C THR A 197 -4.49 -2.81 -7.62
N GLY A 198 -5.07 -2.37 -6.49
CA GLY A 198 -5.20 -3.18 -5.28
C GLY A 198 -6.05 -4.43 -5.50
N VAL A 199 -7.23 -4.30 -6.13
CA VAL A 199 -8.08 -5.46 -6.46
C VAL A 199 -7.34 -6.44 -7.36
N GLY A 200 -6.62 -5.95 -8.38
CA GLY A 200 -5.80 -6.77 -9.26
C GLY A 200 -4.72 -7.53 -8.50
N TYR A 201 -3.94 -6.84 -7.67
CA TYR A 201 -2.89 -7.42 -6.83
C TYR A 201 -3.41 -8.52 -5.89
N TRP A 202 -4.43 -8.20 -5.09
CA TRP A 202 -4.98 -9.16 -4.13
C TRP A 202 -5.72 -10.31 -4.79
N SER A 203 -6.42 -10.07 -5.91
CA SER A 203 -7.07 -11.12 -6.68
C SER A 203 -6.04 -12.08 -7.28
N ALA A 204 -4.95 -11.54 -7.83
CA ALA A 204 -3.86 -12.34 -8.38
C ALA A 204 -3.22 -13.23 -7.31
N ILE A 205 -3.07 -12.76 -6.07
CA ILE A 205 -2.53 -13.58 -4.99
C ILE A 205 -3.57 -14.56 -4.45
N LEU A 206 -4.82 -14.17 -4.21
CA LEU A 206 -5.77 -14.98 -3.44
C LEU A 206 -6.66 -15.88 -4.29
N LEU A 207 -7.03 -15.45 -5.50
CA LEU A 207 -7.99 -16.16 -6.37
C LEU A 207 -7.33 -17.10 -7.39
N THR A 208 -6.00 -17.07 -7.53
CA THR A 208 -5.25 -17.94 -8.45
C THR A 208 -4.82 -19.28 -7.84
N THR A 209 -5.41 -19.66 -6.70
CA THR A 209 -5.14 -20.95 -6.03
C THR A 209 -5.35 -22.11 -7.01
N GLY A 210 -4.36 -22.99 -7.14
CA GLY A 210 -4.35 -24.10 -8.10
C GLY A 210 -3.93 -23.74 -9.53
N ARG A 211 -3.96 -22.46 -9.92
CA ARG A 211 -3.57 -21.99 -11.26
C ARG A 211 -2.16 -21.44 -11.32
N ALA A 212 -1.73 -20.74 -10.25
CA ALA A 212 -0.37 -20.26 -10.07
C ALA A 212 0.36 -21.05 -8.96
N PRO A 213 1.68 -21.30 -9.10
CA PRO A 213 2.47 -21.96 -8.07
C PRO A 213 2.42 -21.20 -6.74
N LEU A 214 2.39 -21.95 -5.63
CA LEU A 214 2.37 -21.36 -4.30
C LEU A 214 3.59 -20.48 -4.02
N ALA A 215 4.77 -20.93 -4.46
CA ALA A 215 6.01 -20.17 -4.34
C ALA A 215 5.93 -18.80 -5.03
N LEU A 216 5.34 -18.73 -6.24
CA LEU A 216 5.14 -17.47 -6.96
C LEU A 216 4.19 -16.55 -6.21
N ARG A 217 3.07 -17.07 -5.68
CA ARG A 217 2.10 -16.28 -4.92
C ARG A 217 2.68 -15.76 -3.60
N ARG A 218 3.54 -16.54 -2.93
CA ARG A 218 4.26 -16.07 -1.73
C ARG A 218 5.29 -15.00 -2.08
N ALA A 219 6.08 -15.19 -3.13
CA ALA A 219 7.03 -14.18 -3.59
C ALA A 219 6.31 -12.88 -3.97
N ALA A 220 5.19 -12.97 -4.70
CA ALA A 220 4.34 -11.83 -5.05
C ALA A 220 3.82 -11.07 -3.81
N LEU A 221 3.39 -11.80 -2.78
CA LEU A 221 2.98 -11.21 -1.51
C LEU A 221 4.15 -10.50 -0.84
N THR A 222 5.31 -11.14 -0.71
CA THR A 222 6.50 -10.55 -0.10
C THR A 222 6.97 -9.31 -0.87
N ILE A 223 7.28 -9.42 -2.16
CA ILE A 223 7.84 -8.33 -2.98
C ILE A 223 6.92 -7.10 -2.95
N GLY A 224 5.61 -7.29 -3.14
CA GLY A 224 4.67 -6.16 -3.13
C GLY A 224 4.60 -5.44 -1.78
N GLN A 225 4.82 -6.16 -0.67
CA GLN A 225 4.77 -5.63 0.70
C GLN A 225 6.12 -5.03 1.12
N GLU A 226 7.24 -5.56 0.62
CA GLU A 226 8.58 -4.99 0.84
C GLU A 226 8.69 -3.60 0.22
N VAL A 227 8.16 -3.37 -1.00
CA VAL A 227 8.15 -2.03 -1.62
C VAL A 227 7.40 -1.03 -0.74
N ALA A 228 6.23 -1.42 -0.24
CA ALA A 228 5.47 -0.61 0.70
C ALA A 228 6.23 -0.36 2.00
N ALA A 229 6.87 -1.39 2.55
CA ALA A 229 7.64 -1.28 3.79
C ALA A 229 8.87 -0.37 3.65
N ILE A 230 9.59 -0.45 2.52
CA ILE A 230 10.73 0.43 2.23
C ILE A 230 10.27 1.89 2.14
N LEU A 231 9.15 2.16 1.46
CA LEU A 231 8.59 3.51 1.37
C LEU A 231 8.14 4.03 2.74
N GLY A 232 7.45 3.21 3.54
CA GLY A 232 7.05 3.56 4.90
C GLY A 232 8.23 3.82 5.84
N LEU A 233 9.28 3.00 5.74
CA LEU A 233 10.52 3.18 6.50
C LEU A 233 11.26 4.45 6.08
N ALA A 234 11.33 4.74 4.78
CA ALA A 234 11.92 5.97 4.27
C ALA A 234 11.21 7.21 4.82
N ALA A 235 9.87 7.20 4.84
CA ALA A 235 9.06 8.27 5.44
C ALA A 235 9.28 8.45 6.96
N LEU A 236 9.62 7.36 7.67
CA LEU A 236 9.95 7.38 9.09
C LEU A 236 11.32 8.00 9.38
N ILE A 237 12.34 7.60 8.62
CA ILE A 237 13.74 7.98 8.87
C ILE A 237 14.04 9.36 8.30
N VAL A 238 13.59 9.63 7.06
CA VAL A 238 13.93 10.84 6.30
C VAL A 238 12.63 11.55 5.89
N PRO A 239 11.97 12.27 6.82
CA PRO A 239 10.80 13.05 6.46
C PRO A 239 11.22 14.20 5.53
N ALA A 240 10.76 14.14 4.28
CA ALA A 240 10.90 15.21 3.30
C ALA A 240 9.89 16.32 3.60
N THR A 241 10.32 17.33 4.37
CA THR A 241 9.49 18.47 4.76
C THR A 241 9.27 19.44 3.60
N HIS A 242 8.43 19.08 2.64
CA HIS A 242 8.07 19.95 1.51
C HIS A 242 6.72 20.66 1.69
N THR A 243 5.98 20.39 2.75
CA THR A 243 4.67 21.02 3.01
C THR A 243 4.83 22.16 4.01
N HIS A 244 4.90 23.40 3.50
CA HIS A 244 4.84 24.63 4.30
C HIS A 244 3.40 25.01 4.72
N GLN A 245 2.40 24.18 4.40
CA GLN A 245 1.00 24.46 4.74
C GLN A 245 0.65 24.01 6.16
N VAL A 246 -0.29 24.73 6.79
CA VAL A 246 -0.87 24.39 8.09
C VAL A 246 -1.55 23.02 7.98
N ASN A 247 -1.02 22.02 8.66
CA ASN A 247 -1.60 20.67 8.69
C ASN A 247 -2.97 20.71 9.41
N PRO A 248 -4.04 20.13 8.85
CA PRO A 248 -5.37 20.14 9.45
C PRO A 248 -5.44 19.43 10.81
N LEU A 249 -4.48 18.56 11.12
CA LEU A 249 -4.36 17.83 12.39
C LEU A 249 -3.54 18.59 13.44
N GLY A 250 -3.01 19.78 13.13
CA GLY A 250 -2.13 20.53 14.01
C GLY A 250 -0.75 19.89 14.22
N LEU A 251 -0.40 18.90 13.39
CA LEU A 251 0.88 18.18 13.47
C LEU A 251 1.98 18.92 12.71
N SER A 252 3.23 18.78 13.17
CA SER A 252 4.37 19.17 12.36
C SER A 252 4.45 18.30 11.09
N ALA A 253 4.94 18.85 9.97
CA ALA A 253 5.09 18.10 8.71
C ALA A 253 5.92 16.82 8.90
N ALA A 254 6.98 16.88 9.72
CA ALA A 254 7.82 15.72 10.01
C ALA A 254 7.08 14.65 10.83
N THR A 255 6.28 15.05 11.82
CA THR A 255 5.47 14.12 12.62
C THR A 255 4.40 13.45 11.75
N ASP A 256 3.70 14.23 10.93
CA ASP A 256 2.67 13.75 10.02
C ASP A 256 3.21 12.72 9.03
N GLN A 257 4.37 13.00 8.42
CA GLN A 257 5.01 12.08 7.49
C GLN A 257 5.47 10.77 8.16
N ARG A 258 6.06 10.88 9.36
CA ARG A 258 6.47 9.70 10.15
C ARG A 258 5.29 8.82 10.54
N LEU A 259 4.17 9.42 10.93
CA LEU A 259 2.95 8.68 11.25
C LEU A 259 2.36 8.00 10.01
N GLY A 260 2.40 8.65 8.85
CA GLY A 260 2.04 8.03 7.58
C GLY A 260 2.91 6.81 7.27
N GLY A 261 4.23 6.93 7.40
CA GLY A 261 5.16 5.81 7.22
C GLY A 261 4.95 4.67 8.21
N ALA A 262 4.70 4.99 9.49
CA ALA A 262 4.39 4.01 10.51
C ALA A 262 3.08 3.26 10.23
N LEU A 263 2.03 3.97 9.78
CA LEU A 263 0.77 3.36 9.38
C LEU A 263 0.98 2.34 8.24
N MET A 264 1.74 2.72 7.22
CA MET A 264 2.04 1.84 6.08
C MET A 264 2.74 0.55 6.54
N LEU A 265 3.77 0.66 7.40
CA LEU A 265 4.46 -0.49 7.98
C LEU A 265 3.53 -1.40 8.81
N ILE A 266 2.69 -0.81 9.67
CA ILE A 266 1.75 -1.55 10.51
C ILE A 266 0.76 -2.30 9.63
N THR A 267 0.19 -1.65 8.61
CA THR A 267 -0.76 -2.30 7.70
C THR A 267 -0.10 -3.43 6.93
N CYS A 268 1.12 -3.21 6.42
CA CYS A 268 1.91 -4.26 5.75
C CYS A 268 2.10 -5.48 6.65
N ALA A 269 2.54 -5.28 7.89
CA ALA A 269 2.72 -6.38 8.84
C ALA A 269 1.40 -7.08 9.20
N ALA A 270 0.34 -6.30 9.47
CA ALA A 270 -0.96 -6.82 9.86
C ALA A 270 -1.63 -7.67 8.77
N VAL A 271 -1.35 -7.40 7.50
CA VAL A 271 -1.91 -8.14 6.37
C VAL A 271 -1.00 -9.28 5.92
N THR A 272 0.31 -9.02 5.83
CA THR A 272 1.28 -9.98 5.30
C THR A 272 1.46 -11.18 6.22
N LEU A 273 1.60 -10.97 7.53
CA LEU A 273 1.89 -12.06 8.47
C LEU A 273 0.77 -13.11 8.50
N PRO A 274 -0.52 -12.75 8.62
CA PRO A 274 -1.60 -13.74 8.59
C PRO A 274 -1.73 -14.42 7.22
N LEU A 275 -1.54 -13.69 6.12
CA LEU A 275 -1.68 -14.24 4.77
C LEU A 275 -0.55 -15.20 4.40
N ILE A 276 0.70 -14.91 4.77
CA ILE A 276 1.81 -15.85 4.61
C ILE A 276 1.51 -17.14 5.36
N LYS A 277 1.04 -17.05 6.61
CA LYS A 277 0.65 -18.22 7.42
C LYS A 277 -0.50 -18.99 6.78
N HIS A 278 -1.46 -18.31 6.15
CA HIS A 278 -2.58 -18.97 5.47
C HIS A 278 -2.14 -19.65 4.16
N LEU A 279 -1.21 -19.04 3.41
CA LEU A 279 -0.60 -19.64 2.22
C LEU A 279 0.41 -20.75 2.58
N ALA A 280 0.76 -20.92 3.85
CA ALA A 280 1.60 -22.03 4.33
C ALA A 280 0.84 -23.36 4.46
N LYS A 281 -0.49 -23.28 4.59
CA LYS A 281 -1.40 -24.42 4.72
C LYS A 281 -1.95 -24.84 3.35
#